data_AF-A0A6B3HWY5-F1
#
_entry.id   AF-A0A6B3HWY5-F1
#
_cell.length_a   1.000
_cell.length_b   1.000
_cell.length_c   1.000
_cell.angle_alpha   90.00
_cell.angle_beta   90.00
_cell.angle_gamma   90.00
#
_symmetry.space_group_name_H-M   'P 1'
#
loop_
_entity.id
_entity.type
_entity.pdbx_description
1 polymer ?
#
loop_
_entity_poly.entity_id
_entity_poly.type
_entity_poly.pdbx_seq_one_letter_code
_entity_poly.pdbx_strand_id
1 'polypeptide(L)'
;PVFRRHLLGGIRWAAEMTEADCRPETGYTTLFGTSGTTGWKQAGPGSFANADNTLTSRGGLGLFWYQAKEYKSYSLKLDWRQAGDDNSGVFVGFPASDDPWSAVNNGYEIQI
;
A
#
# COMPACT_ATOMS: atom_id res chain seq x y z
N PRO A 1 -1.16 7.17 -27.79
CA PRO A 1 -2.24 6.17 -27.58
C PRO A 1 -2.54 5.89 -26.10
N VAL A 2 -1.53 5.55 -25.30
CA VAL A 2 -1.68 5.20 -23.86
C VAL A 2 -2.20 6.37 -23.02
N PHE A 3 -1.67 7.58 -23.23
CA PHE A 3 -2.12 8.78 -22.51
C PHE A 3 -3.62 9.07 -22.70
N ARG A 4 -4.11 9.00 -23.96
CA ARG A 4 -5.55 9.22 -24.24
C ARG A 4 -6.45 8.19 -23.55
N ARG A 5 -5.98 6.94 -23.44
CA ARG A 5 -6.72 5.89 -22.72
C ARG A 5 -6.76 6.16 -21.22
N HIS A 6 -5.65 6.61 -20.63
CA HIS A 6 -5.61 6.99 -19.21
C HIS A 6 -6.51 8.19 -18.93
N LEU A 7 -6.41 9.24 -19.76
CA LEU A 7 -7.23 10.43 -19.63
C LEU A 7 -8.73 10.10 -19.72
N LEU A 8 -9.13 9.30 -20.70
CA LEU A 8 -10.52 8.86 -20.83
C LEU A 8 -10.98 8.02 -19.63
N GLY A 9 -10.12 7.14 -19.11
CA GLY A 9 -10.38 6.38 -17.89
C GLY A 9 -10.65 7.29 -16.69
N GLY A 10 -9.79 8.29 -16.47
CA GLY A 10 -9.95 9.28 -15.40
C GLY A 10 -11.23 10.11 -15.54
N ILE A 11 -11.57 10.56 -16.75
CA ILE A 11 -12.82 11.29 -17.01
C ILE A 11 -14.04 10.42 -16.69
N ARG A 12 -14.04 9.15 -17.12
CA ARG A 12 -15.16 8.24 -16.84
C ARG A 12 -15.31 7.94 -15.35
N TRP A 13 -14.20 7.80 -14.63
CA TRP A 13 -14.20 7.61 -13.18
C TRP A 13 -14.80 8.83 -12.47
N ALA A 14 -14.31 10.03 -12.79
CA ALA A 14 -14.80 11.28 -12.18
C ALA A 14 -16.27 11.58 -12.52
N ALA A 15 -16.76 11.08 -13.65
CA ALA A 15 -18.17 11.18 -14.07
C ALA A 15 -19.04 10.02 -13.57
N GLU A 16 -18.53 9.15 -12.69
CA GLU A 16 -19.25 7.98 -12.14
C GLU A 16 -19.74 6.99 -13.22
N MET A 17 -19.08 6.98 -14.38
CA MET A 17 -19.42 6.10 -15.51
C MET A 17 -18.65 4.78 -15.51
N THR A 18 -17.62 4.65 -14.67
CA THR A 18 -16.84 3.42 -14.52
C THR A 18 -16.29 3.36 -13.10
N GLU A 19 -16.13 2.14 -12.60
CA GLU A 19 -15.39 1.87 -11.38
C GLU A 19 -13.91 1.57 -11.68
N ALA A 20 -13.06 1.66 -10.66
CA ALA A 20 -11.69 1.18 -10.73
C ALA A 20 -11.65 -0.34 -10.83
N ASP A 21 -10.85 -0.88 -11.75
CA ASP A 21 -10.61 -2.33 -11.83
C ASP A 21 -9.56 -2.73 -10.80
N CYS A 22 -10.00 -3.02 -9.58
CA CYS A 22 -9.12 -3.43 -8.48
C CYS A 22 -8.73 -4.92 -8.55
N ARG A 23 -9.01 -5.62 -9.65
CA ARG A 23 -8.58 -7.03 -9.79
C ARG A 23 -7.06 -7.08 -9.94
N PRO A 24 -6.39 -8.05 -9.29
CA PRO A 24 -4.96 -8.25 -9.48
C PRO A 24 -4.66 -8.56 -10.95
N GLU A 25 -3.61 -7.94 -11.48
CA GLU A 25 -3.10 -8.30 -12.78
C GLU A 25 -2.64 -9.76 -12.83
N THR A 26 -2.78 -10.40 -13.98
CA THR A 26 -2.29 -11.77 -14.17
C THR A 26 -0.81 -11.88 -13.81
N GLY A 27 -0.47 -12.84 -12.95
CA GLY A 27 0.90 -13.05 -12.46
C GLY A 27 1.21 -12.36 -11.12
N TYR A 28 0.31 -11.51 -10.62
CA TYR A 28 0.43 -10.93 -9.27
C TYR A 28 -0.34 -11.75 -8.24
N THR A 29 0.23 -11.85 -7.03
CA THR A 29 -0.45 -12.37 -5.85
C THR A 29 -0.93 -11.21 -5.00
N THR A 30 -2.22 -11.21 -4.64
CA THR A 30 -2.81 -10.21 -3.74
C THR A 30 -2.20 -10.32 -2.35
N LEU A 31 -1.63 -9.23 -1.83
CA LEU A 31 -1.15 -9.15 -0.44
C LEU A 31 -2.19 -8.51 0.49
N PHE A 32 -3.02 -7.62 -0.03
CA PHE A 32 -4.08 -6.92 0.69
C PHE A 32 -5.31 -6.75 -0.23
N GLY A 33 -6.51 -6.89 0.32
CA GLY A 33 -7.76 -6.96 -0.44
C GLY A 33 -8.80 -7.78 0.32
N THR A 34 -9.42 -8.76 -0.34
CA THR A 34 -10.45 -9.62 0.27
C THR A 34 -10.00 -10.39 1.52
N SER A 35 -8.71 -10.71 1.64
CA SER A 35 -8.13 -11.32 2.85
C SER A 35 -7.96 -10.33 4.01
N GLY A 36 -8.31 -9.06 3.82
CA GLY A 36 -8.10 -7.99 4.78
C GLY A 36 -6.64 -7.93 5.21
N THR A 37 -6.42 -7.84 6.52
CA THR A 37 -5.10 -7.70 7.14
C THR A 37 -4.49 -9.03 7.59
N THR A 38 -5.01 -10.18 7.14
CA THR A 38 -4.39 -11.48 7.44
C THR A 38 -2.96 -11.51 6.91
N GLY A 39 -2.01 -11.88 7.77
CA GLY A 39 -0.58 -11.91 7.43
C GLY A 39 0.12 -10.56 7.57
N TRP A 40 -0.56 -9.51 8.02
CA TRP A 40 0.03 -8.21 8.35
C TRP A 40 0.27 -8.04 9.84
N LYS A 41 1.20 -7.16 10.21
CA LYS A 41 1.56 -6.83 11.59
C LYS A 41 1.78 -5.33 11.75
N GLN A 42 1.34 -4.78 12.87
CA GLN A 42 1.59 -3.40 13.26
C GLN A 42 2.78 -3.35 14.25
N ALA A 43 3.71 -2.44 14.01
CA ALA A 43 4.75 -2.02 14.94
C ALA A 43 4.60 -0.51 15.23
N GLY A 44 4.92 -0.10 16.47
CA GLY A 44 4.80 1.29 16.91
C GLY A 44 3.38 1.75 17.28
N PRO A 45 3.25 3.00 17.77
CA PRO A 45 1.98 3.57 18.26
C PRO A 45 0.99 3.99 17.16
N GLY A 46 1.41 4.05 15.90
CA GLY A 46 0.52 4.26 14.76
C GLY A 46 -0.44 3.10 14.52
N SER A 47 -1.43 3.30 13.65
CA SER A 47 -2.40 2.25 13.28
C SER A 47 -2.93 2.46 11.86
N PHE A 48 -3.58 1.44 11.31
CA PHE A 48 -4.36 1.53 10.08
C PHE A 48 -5.81 1.12 10.31
N ALA A 49 -6.73 1.96 9.87
CA ALA A 49 -8.14 1.60 9.74
C ALA A 49 -8.38 1.00 8.35
N ASN A 50 -9.09 -0.13 8.28
CA ASN A 50 -9.49 -0.75 7.02
C ASN A 50 -10.97 -0.44 6.73
N ALA A 51 -11.25 0.15 5.58
CA ALA A 51 -12.60 0.32 5.03
C ALA A 51 -12.54 0.09 3.52
N ASP A 52 -13.45 -0.72 2.98
CA ASP A 52 -13.56 -1.00 1.54
C ASP A 52 -12.23 -1.38 0.87
N ASN A 53 -11.44 -2.24 1.53
CA ASN A 53 -10.09 -2.64 1.09
C ASN A 53 -9.15 -1.44 0.88
N THR A 54 -9.30 -0.39 1.69
CA THR A 54 -8.40 0.76 1.76
C THR A 54 -7.89 0.90 3.18
N LEU A 55 -6.56 0.87 3.34
CA LEU A 55 -5.89 1.14 4.61
C LEU A 55 -5.67 2.64 4.75
N THR A 56 -6.16 3.22 5.85
CA THR A 56 -5.94 4.62 6.22
C THR A 56 -5.10 4.70 7.48
N SER A 57 -3.89 5.24 7.38
CA SER A 57 -2.98 5.45 8.52
C SER A 57 -3.55 6.47 9.50
N ARG A 58 -3.30 6.28 10.79
CA ARG A 58 -3.72 7.17 11.88
C ARG A 58 -2.72 7.17 13.02
N GLY A 59 -2.57 8.33 13.67
CA GLY A 59 -1.80 8.48 14.90
C GLY A 59 -0.32 8.73 14.65
N GLY A 60 0.53 8.21 15.54
CA GLY A 60 1.97 8.43 15.49
C GLY A 60 2.72 7.52 14.52
N LEU A 61 4.05 7.53 14.63
CA LEU A 61 4.93 6.65 13.86
C LEU A 61 4.47 5.20 13.95
N GLY A 62 4.44 4.50 12.82
CA GLY A 62 4.10 3.09 12.77
C GLY A 62 4.59 2.43 11.51
N LEU A 63 4.76 1.11 11.59
CA LEU A 63 5.12 0.26 10.47
C LEU A 63 4.09 -0.87 10.38
N PHE A 64 3.31 -0.87 9.30
CA PHE A 64 2.36 -1.94 9.00
C PHE A 64 2.92 -2.81 7.88
N TRP A 65 3.37 -4.02 8.24
CA TRP A 65 4.18 -4.84 7.35
C TRP A 65 3.64 -6.25 7.17
N TYR A 66 3.90 -6.83 6.00
CA TYR A 66 3.47 -8.17 5.65
C TYR A 66 4.44 -9.21 6.22
N GLN A 67 4.03 -9.88 7.30
CA GLN A 67 4.83 -10.86 8.04
C GLN A 67 4.68 -12.30 7.54
N ALA A 68 3.64 -12.59 6.75
CA ALA A 68 3.32 -13.95 6.35
C ALA A 68 4.38 -14.59 5.42
N LYS A 69 5.13 -13.79 4.64
CA LYS A 69 6.17 -14.30 3.75
C LYS A 69 7.19 -13.23 3.37
N GLU A 70 8.46 -13.59 3.40
CA GLU A 70 9.56 -12.79 2.84
C GLU A 70 9.65 -12.97 1.31
N TYR A 71 9.90 -11.86 0.60
CA TYR A 71 10.14 -11.84 -0.84
C TYR A 71 11.53 -11.28 -1.13
N LYS A 72 12.21 -11.86 -2.13
CA LYS A 72 13.58 -11.45 -2.54
C LYS A 72 13.58 -10.70 -3.87
N SER A 73 13.19 -11.38 -4.95
CA SER A 73 13.04 -10.79 -6.28
C SER A 73 11.56 -10.74 -6.62
N TYR A 74 11.01 -9.54 -6.71
CA TYR A 74 9.58 -9.33 -6.95
C TYR A 74 9.33 -7.98 -7.64
N SER A 75 8.12 -7.83 -8.18
CA SER A 75 7.53 -6.55 -8.52
C SER A 75 6.37 -6.30 -7.58
N LEU A 76 6.31 -5.11 -6.98
CA LEU A 76 5.23 -4.69 -6.11
C LEU A 76 4.39 -3.63 -6.83
N LYS A 77 3.07 -3.79 -6.77
CA LYS A 77 2.10 -2.82 -7.24
C LYS A 77 1.13 -2.52 -6.09
N LEU A 78 0.88 -1.24 -5.89
CA LEU A 78 -0.13 -0.74 -4.97
C LEU A 78 -0.64 0.61 -5.47
N ASP A 79 -1.85 0.95 -5.06
CA ASP A 79 -2.38 2.30 -5.17
C ASP A 79 -2.23 3.00 -3.82
N TRP A 80 -1.91 4.28 -3.86
CA TRP A 80 -1.80 5.12 -2.67
C TRP A 80 -2.44 6.48 -2.92
N ARG A 81 -2.83 7.14 -1.84
CA ARG A 81 -3.26 8.53 -1.85
C ARG A 81 -2.77 9.22 -0.58
N GLN A 82 -2.53 10.50 -0.69
CA GLN A 82 -2.15 11.36 0.42
C GLN A 82 -3.18 12.48 0.58
N ALA A 83 -3.49 12.85 1.82
CA ALA A 83 -4.24 14.07 2.12
C ALA A 83 -3.24 15.21 2.42
N GLY A 84 -3.39 16.36 1.75
CA GLY A 84 -2.55 17.52 2.01
C GLY A 84 -1.05 17.22 1.88
N ASP A 85 -0.28 17.64 2.88
CA ASP A 85 1.16 17.46 3.03
C ASP A 85 1.53 16.39 4.07
N ASP A 86 0.65 15.41 4.30
CA ASP A 86 0.94 14.25 5.15
C ASP A 86 2.22 13.52 4.68
N ASN A 87 2.82 12.71 5.55
CA ASN A 87 4.06 11.99 5.24
C ASN A 87 3.85 10.47 5.40
N SER A 88 4.22 9.71 4.38
CA SER A 88 4.24 8.26 4.46
C SER A 88 5.34 7.66 3.57
N GLY A 89 5.40 6.33 3.53
CA GLY A 89 6.36 5.64 2.70
C GLY A 89 6.07 4.15 2.58
N VAL A 90 6.52 3.56 1.48
CA VAL A 90 6.56 2.10 1.31
C VAL A 90 7.98 1.64 1.58
N PHE A 91 8.13 0.79 2.60
CA PHE A 91 9.42 0.21 2.95
C PHE A 91 9.60 -1.19 2.36
N VAL A 92 10.80 -1.48 1.88
CA VAL A 92 11.20 -2.79 1.36
C VAL A 92 12.59 -3.20 1.86
N GLY A 93 12.86 -4.50 1.93
CA GLY A 93 14.21 -5.02 2.20
C GLY A 93 14.73 -4.80 3.62
N PHE A 94 13.86 -4.70 4.62
CA PHE A 94 14.21 -4.51 6.03
C PHE A 94 14.04 -5.80 6.85
N PRO A 95 14.77 -5.96 7.98
CA PRO A 95 14.59 -7.09 8.88
C PRO A 95 13.26 -7.00 9.64
N ALA A 96 12.61 -8.15 9.84
CA ALA A 96 11.39 -8.23 10.66
C ALA A 96 11.64 -7.71 12.09
N SER A 97 10.76 -6.82 12.56
CA SER A 97 10.90 -6.17 13.86
C SER A 97 9.56 -5.69 14.42
N ASP A 98 9.52 -5.48 15.74
CA ASP A 98 8.44 -4.78 16.46
C ASP A 98 8.75 -3.30 16.72
N ASP A 99 9.96 -2.86 16.34
CA ASP A 99 10.38 -1.46 16.36
C ASP A 99 10.04 -0.81 15.00
N PRO A 100 9.18 0.22 14.96
CA PRO A 100 8.83 0.91 13.72
C PRO A 100 10.03 1.62 13.05
N TRP A 101 11.11 1.92 13.78
CA TRP A 101 12.32 2.51 13.19
C TRP A 101 13.20 1.51 12.45
N SER A 102 12.96 0.21 12.61
CA SER A 102 13.80 -0.81 11.98
C SER A 102 13.81 -0.72 10.46
N ALA A 103 12.64 -0.47 9.85
CA ALA A 103 12.53 -0.28 8.40
C ALA A 103 13.18 1.02 7.92
N VAL A 104 13.08 2.09 8.70
CA VAL A 104 13.73 3.38 8.41
C VAL A 104 15.25 3.25 8.42
N ASN A 105 15.79 2.54 9.40
CA ASN A 105 17.23 2.43 9.61
C ASN A 105 17.90 1.38 8.74
N ASN A 106 17.16 0.36 8.28
CA ASN A 106 17.75 -0.83 7.65
C ASN A 106 17.05 -1.25 6.34
N GLY A 107 16.07 -0.49 5.87
CA GLY A 107 15.33 -0.77 4.64
C GLY A 107 15.56 0.28 3.56
N TYR A 108 14.77 0.17 2.50
CA TYR A 108 14.68 1.16 1.44
C TYR A 108 13.28 1.74 1.43
N GLU A 109 13.19 3.06 1.41
CA GLU A 109 11.93 3.80 1.38
C GLU A 109 11.63 4.31 -0.02
N ILE A 110 10.39 4.05 -0.46
CA ILE A 110 9.76 4.81 -1.53
C ILE A 110 8.88 5.84 -0.85
N GLN A 111 9.34 7.09 -0.85
CA GLN A 111 8.62 8.21 -0.22
C GLN A 111 7.27 8.43 -0.89
N ILE A 112 6.25 8.63 -0.06
CA ILE A 112 4.94 9.15 -0.43
C ILE A 112 4.83 10.56 0.10
#